data_AF-A0A9Q0S4M8-F1
#
_entry.id   AF-A0A9Q0S4M8-F1
#
_cell.length_a   1.000
_cell.length_b   1.000
_cell.length_c   1.000
_cell.angle_alpha   90.00
_cell.angle_beta   90.00
_cell.angle_gamma   90.00
#
_symmetry.space_group_name_H-M   'P 1'
#
loop_
_entity.id
_entity.type
_entity.pdbx_description
1 polymer ?
#
loop_
_entity_poly.entity_id
_entity_poly.type
_entity_poly.pdbx_seq_one_letter_code
_entity_poly.pdbx_strand_id
1 'polypeptide(L)'
;RNVALQLEYPAKHNTLIERFVKTYSSKMSSSTYEPYVPENGIRMIAEWERHDRVFMGWPTSAVTWLEDANQGIYEDILQDVAEMANSIVEFEPVVMFADPGQIRSAEKMLDPRITIIPMEFDDLWARDMLPVFVEKVDKDGNKTLAGIDFNFNGYGNKTEHDKSQFASAKLLEMFKIERIPAYITNNHSKEEIEEELRRVLGIRKFIWLEGVAGKDYTDGHVDCLFGDEESDLEAVRVVSSAFPGRKVISTGLSALACLGGGVHCFTKEQPLYHRN
;
A
#
# COMPACT_ATOMS: atom_id res chain seq x y z
N ARG A 1 25.48 10.53 -19.23
CA ARG A 1 26.47 10.06 -18.23
C ARG A 1 25.66 9.60 -17.03
N ASN A 2 25.26 8.33 -17.03
CA ASN A 2 24.39 7.76 -16.01
C ASN A 2 25.26 7.38 -14.82
N VAL A 3 25.02 8.01 -13.67
CA VAL A 3 25.57 7.56 -12.39
C VAL A 3 24.47 6.72 -11.75
N ALA A 4 24.43 5.44 -12.12
CA ALA A 4 23.69 4.46 -11.33
C ALA A 4 24.47 4.26 -10.03
N LEU A 5 23.92 4.76 -8.92
CA LEU A 5 24.39 4.37 -7.59
C LEU A 5 23.94 2.92 -7.38
N GLN A 6 24.80 1.97 -7.77
CA GLN A 6 24.70 0.58 -7.32
C GLN A 6 24.84 0.58 -5.80
N LEU A 7 23.72 0.48 -5.09
CA LEU A 7 23.71 0.06 -3.69
C LEU A 7 24.01 -1.44 -3.68
N GLU A 8 25.28 -1.80 -3.45
CA GLU A 8 25.66 -3.19 -3.19
C GLU A 8 25.04 -3.62 -1.85
N TYR A 9 23.98 -4.44 -1.90
CA TYR A 9 23.47 -5.12 -0.71
C TYR A 9 24.39 -6.30 -0.35
N PRO A 10 24.90 -6.38 0.89
CA PRO A 10 25.82 -7.44 1.28
C PRO A 10 25.13 -8.81 1.26
N ALA A 11 25.76 -9.80 0.62
CA ALA A 11 25.31 -11.19 0.42
C ALA A 11 24.86 -11.95 1.70
N LYS A 12 25.07 -11.39 2.90
CA LYS A 12 24.62 -11.96 4.17
C LYS A 12 23.11 -11.83 4.41
N HIS A 13 22.40 -10.89 3.78
CA HIS A 13 20.95 -10.72 3.99
C HIS A 13 20.08 -11.79 3.33
N ASN A 14 20.47 -12.33 2.16
CA ASN A 14 19.74 -13.42 1.49
C ASN A 14 19.63 -14.67 2.37
N THR A 15 20.68 -15.01 3.13
CA THR A 15 20.67 -16.19 4.02
C THR A 15 19.70 -16.08 5.21
N LEU A 16 19.33 -14.86 5.64
CA LEU A 16 18.37 -14.65 6.73
C LEU A 16 16.93 -14.83 6.26
N ILE A 17 16.60 -14.27 5.09
CA ILE A 17 15.27 -14.40 4.46
C ILE A 17 15.02 -15.87 4.09
N GLU A 18 15.97 -16.55 3.46
CA GLU A 18 15.85 -17.98 3.13
C GLU A 18 15.66 -18.84 4.39
N ARG A 19 16.39 -18.54 5.46
CA ARG A 19 16.28 -19.27 6.73
C ARG A 19 14.95 -18.98 7.42
N PHE A 20 14.45 -17.75 7.34
CA PHE A 20 13.12 -17.36 7.84
C PHE A 20 12.01 -18.09 7.07
N VAL A 21 12.00 -18.00 5.75
CA VAL A 21 11.05 -18.70 4.86
C VAL A 21 11.06 -20.20 5.15
N LYS A 22 12.23 -20.84 5.17
CA LYS A 22 12.34 -22.29 5.44
C LYS A 22 11.84 -22.69 6.84
N THR A 23 12.08 -21.84 7.84
CA THR A 23 11.66 -22.11 9.23
C THR A 23 10.16 -21.92 9.44
N TYR A 24 9.52 -20.99 8.72
CA TYR A 24 8.10 -20.66 8.91
C TYR A 24 7.16 -21.31 7.89
N SER A 25 7.60 -21.57 6.64
CA SER A 25 6.83 -22.33 5.65
C SER A 25 6.55 -23.76 6.10
N SER A 26 7.46 -24.38 6.87
CA SER A 26 7.25 -25.71 7.46
C SER A 26 6.25 -25.72 8.63
N LYS A 27 5.97 -24.56 9.24
CA LYS A 27 5.00 -24.41 10.35
C LYS A 27 3.61 -23.98 9.88
N MET A 28 3.48 -23.40 8.69
CA MET A 28 2.20 -22.93 8.14
C MET A 28 1.35 -24.04 7.49
N SER A 29 1.88 -25.25 7.29
CA SER A 29 1.18 -26.29 6.52
C SER A 29 0.15 -27.13 7.27
N SER A 30 -0.19 -26.85 8.54
CA SER A 30 -1.18 -27.69 9.26
C SER A 30 -2.10 -27.03 10.29
N SER A 31 -2.06 -25.72 10.50
CA SER A 31 -3.10 -25.07 11.33
C SER A 31 -4.12 -24.38 10.44
N THR A 32 -5.41 -24.70 10.60
CA THR A 32 -6.49 -23.81 10.21
C THR A 32 -6.19 -22.42 10.78
N TYR A 33 -5.98 -21.43 9.91
CA TYR A 33 -5.75 -20.06 10.32
C TYR A 33 -7.01 -19.56 11.04
N GLU A 34 -6.96 -19.51 12.36
CA GLU A 34 -7.96 -18.79 13.16
C GLU A 34 -7.42 -17.39 13.42
N PRO A 35 -8.10 -16.33 12.93
CA PRO A 35 -7.64 -14.96 13.15
C PRO A 35 -7.61 -14.65 14.64
N TYR A 36 -6.47 -14.17 15.12
CA TYR A 36 -6.37 -13.61 16.47
C TYR A 36 -7.30 -12.41 16.59
N VAL A 37 -8.25 -12.45 17.54
CA VAL A 37 -9.08 -11.30 17.91
C VAL A 37 -8.49 -10.68 19.18
N PRO A 38 -7.96 -9.45 19.11
CA PRO A 38 -7.36 -8.79 20.26
C PRO A 38 -8.40 -8.40 21.32
N GLU A 39 -7.98 -8.21 22.58
CA GLU A 39 -8.90 -7.95 23.70
C GLU A 39 -9.73 -6.67 23.53
N ASN A 40 -9.21 -5.67 22.82
CA ASN A 40 -9.94 -4.44 22.46
C ASN A 40 -10.96 -4.64 21.33
N GLY A 41 -11.07 -5.87 20.80
CA GLY A 41 -12.00 -6.22 19.73
C GLY A 41 -11.61 -5.65 18.36
N ILE A 42 -10.38 -5.17 18.15
CA ILE A 42 -9.93 -4.59 16.87
C ILE A 42 -8.84 -5.46 16.28
N ARG A 43 -8.99 -5.91 15.04
CA ARG A 43 -8.04 -6.76 14.34
C ARG A 43 -7.65 -6.16 13.00
N MET A 44 -6.36 -5.89 12.80
CA MET A 44 -5.83 -5.63 11.46
C MET A 44 -6.06 -6.85 10.56
N ILE A 45 -6.74 -6.63 9.45
CA ILE A 45 -7.01 -7.66 8.46
C ILE A 45 -5.76 -7.81 7.60
N ALA A 46 -5.30 -9.06 7.42
CA ALA A 46 -4.07 -9.30 6.70
C ALA A 46 -4.27 -9.15 5.18
N GLU A 47 -3.26 -8.63 4.48
CA GLU A 47 -3.35 -8.33 3.05
C GLU A 47 -3.61 -9.57 2.17
N TRP A 48 -3.32 -10.79 2.65
CA TRP A 48 -3.63 -12.03 1.92
C TRP A 48 -5.06 -12.55 2.12
N GLU A 49 -5.83 -11.99 3.07
CA GLU A 49 -7.25 -12.30 3.23
C GLU A 49 -8.03 -11.83 1.99
N ARG A 50 -9.27 -12.30 1.81
CA ARG A 50 -10.04 -11.93 0.61
C ARG A 50 -10.34 -10.44 0.60
N HIS A 51 -10.37 -9.85 -0.60
CA HIS A 51 -10.65 -8.44 -0.82
C HIS A 51 -12.02 -8.24 -1.48
N ASP A 52 -12.62 -7.08 -1.24
CA ASP A 52 -13.82 -6.61 -1.95
C ASP A 52 -13.43 -5.76 -3.17
N ARG A 53 -12.33 -5.00 -3.06
CA ARG A 53 -11.83 -4.05 -4.07
C ARG A 53 -10.43 -3.55 -3.72
N VAL A 54 -9.80 -2.89 -4.70
CA VAL A 54 -8.58 -2.09 -4.54
C VAL A 54 -8.87 -0.62 -4.88
N PHE A 55 -8.29 0.28 -4.10
CA PHE A 55 -8.28 1.72 -4.32
C PHE A 55 -6.94 2.17 -4.88
N MET A 56 -6.98 3.10 -5.84
CA MET A 56 -5.80 3.74 -6.43
C MET A 56 -6.06 5.25 -6.64
N GLY A 57 -4.99 6.03 -6.74
CA GLY A 57 -5.05 7.44 -7.12
C GLY A 57 -4.56 7.65 -8.55
N TRP A 58 -5.30 8.42 -9.35
CA TRP A 58 -4.89 8.79 -10.69
C TRP A 58 -3.91 9.98 -10.62
N PRO A 59 -2.77 9.94 -11.32
CA PRO A 59 -1.80 11.02 -11.28
C PRO A 59 -2.43 12.35 -11.70
N THR A 60 -2.04 13.41 -11.00
CA THR A 60 -2.43 14.78 -11.34
C THR A 60 -1.24 15.53 -11.91
N SER A 61 -1.49 16.53 -12.74
CA SER A 61 -0.43 17.44 -13.22
C SER A 61 0.16 18.31 -12.10
N ALA A 62 -0.42 18.27 -10.90
CA ALA A 62 0.01 19.02 -9.71
C ALA A 62 0.86 18.20 -8.75
N VAL A 63 1.20 16.94 -9.08
CA VAL A 63 2.18 16.17 -8.29
C VAL A 63 3.50 16.94 -8.33
N THR A 64 3.84 17.54 -7.20
CA THR A 64 4.82 18.64 -7.05
C THR A 64 6.23 18.30 -7.52
N TRP A 65 6.58 17.01 -7.60
CA TRP A 65 7.89 16.53 -8.09
C TRP A 65 7.99 16.38 -9.62
N LEU A 66 6.86 16.47 -10.34
CA LEU A 66 6.84 16.42 -11.81
C LEU A 66 7.33 17.70 -12.48
N GLU A 67 7.42 18.81 -11.75
CA GLU A 67 8.02 20.03 -12.29
C GLU A 67 9.54 19.88 -12.49
N ASP A 68 10.21 19.13 -11.60
CA ASP A 68 11.64 18.83 -11.68
C ASP A 68 11.95 17.65 -12.63
N ALA A 69 11.05 16.66 -12.67
CA ALA A 69 11.15 15.54 -13.57
C ALA A 69 10.53 15.90 -14.92
N ASN A 70 11.33 16.51 -15.81
CA ASN A 70 11.05 16.79 -17.23
C ASN A 70 9.70 16.22 -17.71
N GLN A 71 8.77 17.09 -18.15
CA GLN A 71 7.43 16.76 -18.68
C GLN A 71 7.30 15.48 -19.52
N GLY A 72 8.39 14.97 -20.10
CA GLY A 72 8.46 13.69 -20.81
C GLY A 72 8.19 12.43 -19.99
N ILE A 73 8.23 12.40 -18.65
CA ILE A 73 7.90 11.18 -17.88
C ILE A 73 6.45 11.10 -17.40
N TYR A 74 5.68 12.19 -17.49
CA TYR A 74 4.30 12.20 -16.99
C TYR A 74 3.42 11.22 -17.75
N GLU A 75 3.56 11.16 -19.08
CA GLU A 75 2.82 10.20 -19.91
C GLU A 75 3.20 8.74 -19.56
N ASP A 76 4.47 8.48 -19.27
CA ASP A 76 4.94 7.16 -18.83
C ASP A 76 4.35 6.78 -17.46
N ILE A 77 4.22 7.74 -16.53
CA ILE A 77 3.56 7.53 -15.23
C ILE A 77 2.07 7.22 -15.40
N LEU A 78 1.37 7.95 -16.27
CA LEU A 78 -0.03 7.65 -16.58
C LEU A 78 -0.16 6.24 -17.17
N GLN A 79 0.78 5.83 -18.03
CA GLN A 79 0.82 4.51 -18.62
C GLN A 79 1.05 3.43 -17.57
N ASP A 80 2.06 3.57 -16.70
CA ASP A 80 2.35 2.63 -15.62
C ASP A 80 1.16 2.45 -14.67
N VAL A 81 0.51 3.55 -14.25
CA VAL A 81 -0.68 3.48 -13.38
C VAL A 81 -1.85 2.81 -14.10
N ALA A 82 -2.07 3.10 -15.38
CA ALA A 82 -3.11 2.46 -16.18
C ALA A 82 -2.86 0.96 -16.35
N GLU A 83 -1.62 0.56 -16.69
CA GLU A 83 -1.24 -0.85 -16.83
C GLU A 83 -1.43 -1.63 -15.55
N MET A 84 -1.05 -1.04 -14.41
CA MET A 84 -1.29 -1.63 -13.09
C MET A 84 -2.78 -1.81 -12.83
N ALA A 85 -3.58 -0.75 -12.95
CA ALA A 85 -5.01 -0.78 -12.65
C ALA A 85 -5.76 -1.76 -13.58
N ASN A 86 -5.43 -1.76 -14.87
CA ASN A 86 -6.00 -2.66 -15.88
C ASN A 86 -5.59 -4.12 -15.66
N SER A 87 -4.45 -4.36 -15.01
CA SER A 87 -4.03 -5.72 -14.61
C SER A 87 -4.77 -6.19 -13.36
N ILE A 88 -4.99 -5.31 -12.39
CA ILE A 88 -5.69 -5.65 -11.14
C ILE A 88 -7.18 -5.93 -11.40
N VAL A 89 -7.82 -5.17 -12.31
CA VAL A 89 -9.27 -5.31 -12.59
C VAL A 89 -9.67 -6.66 -13.18
N GLU A 90 -8.70 -7.45 -13.66
CA GLU A 90 -8.91 -8.86 -14.05
C GLU A 90 -9.23 -9.78 -12.86
N PHE A 91 -8.84 -9.39 -11.65
CA PHE A 91 -8.95 -10.22 -10.45
C PHE A 91 -9.95 -9.67 -9.44
N GLU A 92 -10.05 -8.35 -9.31
CA GLU A 92 -10.93 -7.71 -8.34
C GLU A 92 -11.36 -6.31 -8.77
N PRO A 93 -12.49 -5.78 -8.26
CA PRO A 93 -12.93 -4.43 -8.58
C PRO A 93 -11.88 -3.37 -8.22
N VAL A 94 -11.63 -2.44 -9.13
CA VAL A 94 -10.74 -1.29 -8.89
C VAL A 94 -11.56 -0.01 -8.83
N VAL A 95 -11.29 0.80 -7.82
CA VAL A 95 -11.76 2.17 -7.70
C VAL A 95 -10.58 3.11 -7.92
N MET A 96 -10.64 3.89 -8.99
CA MET A 96 -9.68 4.93 -9.30
C MET A 96 -10.22 6.27 -8.81
N PHE A 97 -9.55 6.88 -7.85
CA PHE A 97 -9.85 8.24 -7.47
C PHE A 97 -9.08 9.22 -8.37
N ALA A 98 -9.76 10.17 -8.98
CA ALA A 98 -9.13 11.12 -9.89
C ALA A 98 -9.58 12.55 -9.60
N ASP A 99 -8.65 13.51 -9.72
CA ASP A 99 -9.01 14.93 -9.72
C ASP A 99 -10.06 15.20 -10.82
N PRO A 100 -11.11 16.01 -10.56
CA PRO A 100 -12.15 16.30 -11.54
C PRO A 100 -11.62 16.75 -12.91
N GLY A 101 -10.50 17.48 -12.94
CA GLY A 101 -9.83 17.91 -14.16
C GLY A 101 -9.16 16.79 -14.96
N GLN A 102 -8.84 15.66 -14.31
CA GLN A 102 -8.10 14.54 -14.88
C GLN A 102 -8.98 13.33 -15.23
N ILE A 103 -10.28 13.34 -14.89
CA ILE A 103 -11.21 12.23 -15.16
C ILE A 103 -11.16 11.77 -16.62
N ARG A 104 -11.19 12.69 -17.58
CA ARG A 104 -11.14 12.35 -19.01
C ARG A 104 -9.83 11.66 -19.42
N SER A 105 -8.72 11.98 -18.75
CA SER A 105 -7.43 11.32 -18.99
C SER A 105 -7.48 9.88 -18.51
N ALA A 106 -7.99 9.68 -17.28
CA ALA A 106 -8.21 8.36 -16.71
C ALA A 106 -9.14 7.49 -17.57
N GLU A 107 -10.31 8.01 -17.96
CA GLU A 107 -11.29 7.32 -18.82
C GLU A 107 -10.71 6.87 -20.17
N LYS A 108 -9.73 7.59 -20.70
CA LYS A 108 -9.10 7.25 -21.98
C LYS A 108 -8.16 6.04 -21.88
N MET A 109 -7.57 5.81 -20.71
CA MET A 109 -6.50 4.81 -20.50
C MET A 109 -6.96 3.60 -19.68
N LEU A 110 -7.98 3.78 -18.85
CA LEU A 110 -8.47 2.73 -17.95
C LEU A 110 -9.52 1.85 -18.61
N ASP A 111 -9.49 0.56 -18.24
CA ASP A 111 -10.51 -0.40 -18.58
C ASP A 111 -11.88 0.08 -18.05
N PRO A 112 -12.97 -0.02 -18.84
CA PRO A 112 -14.28 0.49 -18.45
C PRO A 112 -14.91 -0.21 -17.23
N ARG A 113 -14.36 -1.34 -16.76
CA ARG A 113 -14.75 -1.98 -15.50
C ARG A 113 -14.25 -1.22 -14.27
N ILE A 114 -13.22 -0.39 -14.43
CA ILE A 114 -12.64 0.40 -13.34
C ILE A 114 -13.60 1.55 -13.00
N THR A 115 -13.97 1.66 -11.74
CA THR A 115 -14.87 2.73 -11.28
C THR A 115 -14.05 3.98 -11.00
N ILE A 116 -14.28 5.05 -11.75
CA ILE A 116 -13.62 6.35 -11.52
C ILE A 116 -14.49 7.20 -10.60
N ILE A 117 -13.91 7.69 -9.50
CA ILE A 117 -14.58 8.57 -8.54
C ILE A 117 -13.82 9.91 -8.47
N PRO A 118 -14.51 11.05 -8.63
CA PRO A 118 -13.90 12.37 -8.44
C PRO A 118 -13.42 12.55 -6.99
N MET A 119 -12.13 12.73 -6.78
CA MET A 119 -11.53 13.12 -5.51
C MET A 119 -10.17 13.77 -5.77
N GLU A 120 -9.97 14.96 -5.22
CA GLU A 120 -8.72 15.68 -5.36
C GLU A 120 -7.66 15.15 -4.38
N PHE A 121 -6.45 14.95 -4.89
CA PHE A 121 -5.25 14.65 -4.11
C PHE A 121 -4.10 15.55 -4.55
N ASP A 122 -3.11 15.70 -3.68
CA ASP A 122 -1.82 16.31 -4.00
C ASP A 122 -0.78 15.26 -4.41
N ASP A 123 -1.08 13.98 -4.16
CA ASP A 123 -0.16 12.86 -4.40
C ASP A 123 -0.91 11.60 -4.85
N LEU A 124 -0.18 10.55 -5.20
CA LEU A 124 -0.68 9.32 -5.82
C LEU A 124 -0.43 8.06 -4.97
N TRP A 125 0.23 8.20 -3.82
CA TRP A 125 0.56 7.13 -2.87
C TRP A 125 -0.65 6.65 -2.04
N ALA A 126 -1.57 5.96 -2.70
CA ALA A 126 -2.80 5.47 -2.07
C ALA A 126 -2.52 4.66 -0.79
N ARG A 127 -1.42 3.89 -0.75
CA ARG A 127 -1.03 3.07 0.41
C ARG A 127 -0.92 3.87 1.71
N ASP A 128 -0.36 5.07 1.60
CA ASP A 128 0.05 5.90 2.74
C ASP A 128 -1.03 6.90 3.14
N MET A 129 -1.86 7.34 2.17
CA MET A 129 -2.90 8.35 2.37
C MET A 129 -4.27 7.76 2.71
N LEU A 130 -4.54 6.52 2.31
CA LEU A 130 -5.84 5.86 2.50
C LEU A 130 -5.86 5.00 3.79
N PRO A 131 -7.04 4.72 4.35
CA PRO A 131 -7.15 4.08 5.66
C PRO A 131 -6.63 2.65 5.65
N VAL A 132 -6.02 2.23 6.76
CA VAL A 132 -5.81 0.80 7.02
C VAL A 132 -7.11 0.22 7.55
N PHE A 133 -7.67 -0.78 6.87
CA PHE A 133 -8.92 -1.40 7.29
C PHE A 133 -8.72 -2.42 8.43
N VAL A 134 -9.64 -2.40 9.38
CA VAL A 134 -9.66 -3.30 10.53
C VAL A 134 -11.05 -3.92 10.70
N GLU A 135 -11.07 -5.15 11.21
CA GLU A 135 -12.27 -5.81 11.69
C GLU A 135 -12.48 -5.43 13.16
N LYS A 136 -13.66 -4.90 13.48
CA LYS A 136 -14.13 -4.73 14.85
C LYS A 136 -15.05 -5.88 15.22
N VAL A 137 -14.86 -6.44 16.42
CA VAL A 137 -15.69 -7.48 17.00
C VAL A 137 -16.28 -6.94 18.29
N ASP A 138 -17.61 -6.87 18.38
CA ASP A 138 -18.28 -6.45 19.60
C ASP A 138 -18.39 -7.60 20.63
N LYS A 139 -18.97 -7.31 21.79
CA LYS A 139 -19.11 -8.29 22.89
C LYS A 139 -20.02 -9.47 22.54
N ASP A 140 -20.92 -9.28 21.58
CA ASP A 140 -21.85 -10.31 21.11
C ASP A 140 -21.26 -11.11 19.94
N GLY A 141 -20.03 -10.79 19.53
CA GLY A 141 -19.30 -11.43 18.43
C GLY A 141 -19.66 -10.89 17.05
N ASN A 142 -20.43 -9.81 16.96
CA ASN A 142 -20.74 -9.19 15.68
C ASN A 142 -19.50 -8.49 15.14
N LYS A 143 -19.23 -8.75 13.86
CA LYS A 143 -18.14 -8.12 13.14
C LYS A 143 -18.65 -6.83 12.50
N THR A 144 -17.77 -5.85 12.36
CA THR A 144 -17.97 -4.61 11.58
C THR A 144 -16.65 -4.19 10.94
N LEU A 145 -16.71 -3.49 9.80
CA LEU A 145 -15.53 -2.91 9.16
C LEU A 145 -15.34 -1.46 9.64
N ALA A 146 -14.10 -1.13 10.02
CA ALA A 146 -13.68 0.23 10.28
C ALA A 146 -12.37 0.53 9.53
N GLY A 147 -12.06 1.81 9.35
CA GLY A 147 -10.80 2.27 8.79
C GLY A 147 -10.03 3.13 9.78
N ILE A 148 -8.74 2.85 9.91
CA ILE A 148 -7.80 3.64 10.69
C ILE A 148 -7.27 4.77 9.83
N ASP A 149 -7.47 5.99 10.30
CA ASP A 149 -6.92 7.20 9.70
C ASP A 149 -5.66 7.61 10.47
N PHE A 150 -4.50 7.43 9.85
CA PHE A 150 -3.19 7.71 10.45
C PHE A 150 -2.77 9.18 10.41
N ASN A 151 -3.67 10.10 10.06
CA ASN A 151 -3.38 11.53 10.02
C ASN A 151 -2.18 11.83 9.11
N PHE A 152 -2.32 11.49 7.83
CA PHE A 152 -1.27 11.71 6.83
C PHE A 152 -0.84 13.17 6.80
N ASN A 153 0.47 13.41 6.79
CA ASN A 153 1.07 14.74 6.90
C ASN A 153 2.19 14.99 5.86
N GLY A 154 2.14 14.27 4.73
CA GLY A 154 3.14 14.41 3.69
C GLY A 154 4.54 13.96 4.10
N TYR A 155 4.65 12.76 4.70
CA TYR A 155 5.91 12.14 5.12
C TYR A 155 6.72 12.99 6.12
N GLY A 156 6.03 13.62 7.08
CA GLY A 156 6.64 14.51 8.06
C GLY A 156 6.79 15.94 7.55
N ASN A 157 5.79 16.46 6.83
CA ASN A 157 5.78 17.78 6.18
C ASN A 157 6.88 17.97 5.13
N LYS A 158 7.36 16.87 4.53
CA LYS A 158 8.34 16.91 3.43
C LYS A 158 7.68 17.22 2.08
N THR A 159 6.38 16.97 1.97
CA THR A 159 5.62 17.05 0.72
C THR A 159 4.33 17.85 0.93
N GLU A 160 3.80 18.47 -0.14
CA GLU A 160 2.49 19.13 -0.12
C GLU A 160 1.38 18.10 0.12
N HIS A 161 0.44 18.40 1.03
CA HIS A 161 -0.53 17.41 1.48
C HIS A 161 -1.88 18.02 1.91
N ASP A 162 -2.17 19.27 1.52
CA ASP A 162 -3.34 20.00 1.97
C ASP A 162 -4.67 19.29 1.65
N LYS A 163 -4.74 18.61 0.51
CA LYS A 163 -5.86 17.77 0.08
C LYS A 163 -5.67 16.32 0.51
N SER A 164 -4.45 15.78 0.36
CA SER A 164 -4.12 14.39 0.63
C SER A 164 -4.29 13.99 2.10
N GLN A 165 -4.08 14.90 3.05
CA GLN A 165 -4.32 14.65 4.49
C GLN A 165 -5.76 14.25 4.82
N PHE A 166 -6.71 14.62 3.96
CA PHE A 166 -8.13 14.31 4.16
C PHE A 166 -8.60 13.10 3.36
N ALA A 167 -7.72 12.46 2.58
CA ALA A 167 -8.06 11.34 1.70
C ALA A 167 -8.73 10.20 2.46
N SER A 168 -8.16 9.80 3.60
CA SER A 168 -8.70 8.72 4.42
C SER A 168 -10.09 9.04 4.96
N ALA A 169 -10.27 10.23 5.54
CA ALA A 169 -11.56 10.67 6.06
C ALA A 169 -12.64 10.72 4.96
N LYS A 170 -12.32 11.28 3.78
CA LYS A 170 -13.24 11.36 2.64
C LYS A 170 -13.65 9.98 2.13
N LEU A 171 -12.70 9.05 2.00
CA LEU A 171 -12.99 7.67 1.58
C LEU A 171 -13.95 7.00 2.58
N LEU A 172 -13.63 7.06 3.87
CA LEU A 172 -14.44 6.42 4.90
C LEU A 172 -15.85 6.98 4.98
N GLU A 173 -16.01 8.30 4.84
CA GLU A 173 -17.31 8.95 4.74
C GLU A 173 -18.08 8.48 3.51
N MET A 174 -17.46 8.52 2.33
CA MET A 174 -18.07 8.15 1.05
C MET A 174 -18.58 6.71 1.03
N PHE A 175 -17.79 5.79 1.59
CA PHE A 175 -18.13 4.36 1.66
C PHE A 175 -18.93 3.99 2.92
N LYS A 176 -19.23 4.97 3.80
CA LYS A 176 -19.97 4.79 5.06
C LYS A 176 -19.32 3.72 5.95
N ILE A 177 -18.01 3.82 6.10
CA ILE A 177 -17.17 2.98 6.94
C ILE A 177 -16.80 3.78 8.19
N GLU A 178 -16.85 3.16 9.36
CA GLU A 178 -16.49 3.83 10.61
C GLU A 178 -15.03 4.30 10.56
N ARG A 179 -14.79 5.57 10.92
CA ARG A 179 -13.45 6.15 11.03
C ARG A 179 -12.93 6.08 12.45
N ILE A 180 -11.73 5.53 12.61
CA ILE A 180 -10.98 5.54 13.87
C ILE A 180 -9.71 6.38 13.64
N PRO A 181 -9.57 7.54 14.30
CA PRO A 181 -8.33 8.31 14.20
C PRO A 181 -7.21 7.59 14.96
N ALA A 182 -6.02 7.58 14.37
CA ALA A 182 -4.77 7.26 15.02
C ALA A 182 -3.93 8.53 15.23
N TYR A 183 -3.15 8.53 16.29
CA TYR A 183 -2.32 9.65 16.73
C TYR A 183 -0.88 9.18 16.80
N ILE A 184 -0.22 9.12 15.64
CA ILE A 184 1.20 8.81 15.52
C ILE A 184 1.90 10.00 14.90
N THR A 185 3.00 10.43 15.52
CA THR A 185 3.84 11.50 14.98
C THR A 185 5.31 11.15 15.17
N ASN A 186 6.20 11.82 14.44
CA ASN A 186 7.65 11.64 14.55
C ASN A 186 8.21 12.06 15.93
N ASN A 187 7.40 12.67 16.79
CA ASN A 187 7.79 13.08 18.15
C ASN A 187 7.46 12.02 19.21
N HIS A 188 6.74 10.96 18.86
CA HIS A 188 6.41 9.89 19.80
C HIS A 188 7.60 8.96 20.03
N SER A 189 7.76 8.54 21.29
CA SER A 189 8.63 7.44 21.68
C SER A 189 8.17 6.12 21.06
N LYS A 190 9.06 5.14 21.07
CA LYS A 190 8.77 3.78 20.63
C LYS A 190 7.58 3.20 21.39
N GLU A 191 7.53 3.40 22.71
CA GLU A 191 6.49 2.90 23.59
C GLU A 191 5.12 3.52 23.27
N GLU A 192 5.06 4.83 23.03
CA GLU A 192 3.84 5.55 22.62
C GLU A 192 3.34 5.09 21.25
N ILE A 193 4.25 4.90 20.27
CA ILE A 193 3.91 4.35 18.95
C ILE A 193 3.34 2.94 19.10
N GLU A 194 4.00 2.08 19.87
CA GLU A 194 3.49 0.73 20.07
C GLU A 194 2.12 0.76 20.75
N GLU A 195 1.92 1.53 21.83
CA GLU A 195 0.63 1.66 22.52
C GLU A 195 -0.50 2.05 21.56
N GLU A 196 -0.25 3.04 20.71
CA GLU A 196 -1.22 3.48 19.74
C GLU A 196 -1.52 2.41 18.68
N LEU A 197 -0.50 1.72 18.17
CA LEU A 197 -0.68 0.60 17.24
C LEU A 197 -1.40 -0.60 17.90
N ARG A 198 -1.21 -0.85 19.20
CA ARG A 198 -2.02 -1.85 19.93
C ARG A 198 -3.47 -1.41 19.96
N ARG A 199 -3.74 -0.13 20.24
CA ARG A 199 -5.09 0.43 20.34
C ARG A 199 -5.84 0.35 19.01
N VAL A 200 -5.21 0.71 17.90
CA VAL A 200 -5.90 0.88 16.61
C VAL A 200 -5.77 -0.31 15.67
N LEU A 201 -4.73 -1.15 15.79
CA LEU A 201 -4.53 -2.34 14.94
C LEU A 201 -4.66 -3.65 15.71
N GLY A 202 -4.66 -3.61 17.04
CA GLY A 202 -4.70 -4.80 17.89
C GLY A 202 -3.44 -5.66 17.82
N ILE A 203 -2.31 -5.06 17.44
CA ILE A 203 -1.00 -5.73 17.40
C ILE A 203 -0.52 -5.95 18.83
N ARG A 204 0.06 -7.12 19.12
CA ARG A 204 0.62 -7.45 20.46
C ARG A 204 2.13 -7.59 20.49
N LYS A 205 2.76 -7.71 19.32
CA LYS A 205 4.18 -7.98 19.19
C LYS A 205 4.75 -7.13 18.06
N PHE A 206 5.78 -6.38 18.39
CA PHE A 206 6.47 -5.49 17.46
C PHE A 206 7.87 -6.03 17.17
N ILE A 207 8.25 -5.98 15.90
CA ILE A 207 9.61 -6.30 15.44
C ILE A 207 10.15 -5.00 14.86
N TRP A 208 11.15 -4.42 15.52
CA TRP A 208 11.75 -3.17 15.09
C TRP A 208 12.99 -3.45 14.28
N LEU A 209 13.04 -2.90 13.07
CA LEU A 209 14.20 -2.90 12.20
C LEU A 209 14.89 -1.54 12.32
N GLU A 210 16.21 -1.52 12.18
CA GLU A 210 16.97 -0.26 12.15
C GLU A 210 16.67 0.48 10.84
N GLY A 211 16.02 1.64 10.95
CA GLY A 211 15.78 2.54 9.82
C GLY A 211 17.02 3.37 9.47
N VAL A 212 17.00 4.04 8.31
CA VAL A 212 18.10 4.90 7.87
C VAL A 212 17.59 6.30 7.57
N ALA A 213 17.54 7.13 8.61
CA ALA A 213 17.01 8.49 8.53
C ALA A 213 17.75 9.35 7.49
N GLY A 214 17.00 10.12 6.71
CA GLY A 214 17.52 11.15 5.81
C GLY A 214 18.19 10.61 4.54
N LYS A 215 18.01 9.32 4.22
CA LYS A 215 18.53 8.72 2.98
C LYS A 215 17.50 8.59 1.86
N ASP A 216 16.21 8.58 2.20
CA ASP A 216 15.09 8.47 1.25
C ASP A 216 13.90 9.33 1.72
N TYR A 217 12.99 9.66 0.82
CA TYR A 217 11.74 10.37 1.08
C TYR A 217 10.89 9.64 2.14
N THR A 218 10.89 8.30 2.12
CA THR A 218 10.08 7.45 3.02
C THR A 218 10.82 6.99 4.29
N ASP A 219 12.11 7.32 4.45
CA ASP A 219 12.98 6.86 5.56
C ASP A 219 13.04 5.31 5.76
N GLY A 220 12.74 4.51 4.72
CA GLY A 220 13.03 3.07 4.67
C GLY A 220 11.86 2.12 4.44
N HIS A 221 10.98 2.41 3.46
CA HIS A 221 9.97 1.44 2.99
C HIS A 221 10.62 0.13 2.47
N VAL A 222 9.94 -1.00 2.69
CA VAL A 222 10.46 -2.36 2.43
C VAL A 222 10.09 -2.88 1.03
N ASP A 223 9.31 -2.13 0.26
CA ASP A 223 8.56 -2.69 -0.88
C ASP A 223 8.99 -2.10 -2.24
N CYS A 224 10.16 -2.51 -2.77
CA CYS A 224 10.63 -2.09 -4.10
C CYS A 224 11.15 -3.24 -4.98
N LEU A 225 10.92 -3.14 -6.30
CA LEU A 225 11.48 -3.97 -7.37
C LEU A 225 12.35 -3.12 -8.32
N PHE A 226 13.31 -3.72 -9.02
CA PHE A 226 14.28 -3.03 -9.88
C PHE A 226 14.47 -3.81 -11.18
N GLY A 227 14.11 -3.19 -12.33
CA GLY A 227 13.99 -3.81 -13.66
C GLY A 227 15.25 -4.42 -14.27
N ASP A 228 15.65 -5.57 -13.74
CA ASP A 228 16.68 -6.47 -14.22
C ASP A 228 16.03 -7.80 -14.59
N GLU A 229 16.11 -8.22 -15.86
CA GLU A 229 15.32 -9.35 -16.40
C GLU A 229 15.56 -10.67 -15.65
N GLU A 230 16.82 -10.95 -15.27
CA GLU A 230 17.15 -12.16 -14.51
C GLU A 230 16.56 -12.11 -13.09
N SER A 231 16.70 -10.96 -12.42
CA SER A 231 16.16 -10.73 -11.09
C SER A 231 14.63 -10.71 -11.08
N ASP A 232 13.99 -10.16 -12.11
CA ASP A 232 12.54 -10.09 -12.26
C ASP A 232 11.94 -11.50 -12.45
N LEU A 233 12.57 -12.34 -13.27
CA LEU A 233 12.16 -13.74 -13.44
C LEU A 233 12.33 -14.53 -12.14
N GLU A 234 13.42 -14.31 -11.42
CA GLU A 234 13.66 -14.93 -10.12
C GLU A 234 12.65 -14.47 -9.07
N ALA A 235 12.32 -13.17 -9.04
CA ALA A 235 11.29 -12.62 -8.17
C ALA A 235 9.92 -13.27 -8.43
N VAL A 236 9.51 -13.38 -9.70
CA VAL A 236 8.28 -14.08 -10.09
C VAL A 236 8.31 -15.53 -9.62
N ARG A 237 9.43 -16.24 -9.77
CA ARG A 237 9.58 -17.64 -9.33
C ARG A 237 9.44 -17.79 -7.82
N VAL A 238 10.11 -16.94 -7.05
CA VAL A 238 10.09 -16.97 -5.58
C VAL A 238 8.69 -16.64 -5.07
N VAL A 239 8.06 -15.58 -5.57
CA VAL A 239 6.70 -15.17 -5.17
C VAL A 239 5.68 -16.24 -5.55
N SER A 240 5.77 -16.81 -6.75
CA SER A 240 4.88 -17.91 -7.18
C SER A 240 5.01 -19.14 -6.28
N SER A 241 6.22 -19.42 -5.79
CA SER A 241 6.47 -20.53 -4.86
C SER A 241 5.91 -20.26 -3.45
N ALA A 242 5.89 -19.00 -3.02
CA ALA A 242 5.35 -18.59 -1.72
C ALA A 242 3.81 -18.61 -1.69
N PHE A 243 3.15 -18.39 -2.84
CA PHE A 243 1.69 -18.35 -2.96
C PHE A 243 1.15 -19.39 -3.96
N PRO A 244 1.29 -20.70 -3.67
CA PRO A 244 0.81 -21.74 -4.56
C PRO A 244 -0.71 -21.62 -4.76
N GLY A 245 -1.14 -21.54 -6.02
CA GLY A 245 -2.55 -21.35 -6.39
C GLY A 245 -2.97 -19.90 -6.64
N ARG A 246 -2.07 -18.92 -6.45
CA ARG A 246 -2.26 -17.55 -6.94
C ARG A 246 -1.52 -17.38 -8.26
N LYS A 247 -2.10 -16.60 -9.19
CA LYS A 247 -1.44 -16.21 -10.43
C LYS A 247 -0.56 -14.99 -10.14
N VAL A 248 0.74 -15.08 -10.39
CA VAL A 248 1.66 -13.96 -10.27
C VAL A 248 1.73 -13.25 -11.62
N ILE A 249 1.47 -11.94 -11.60
CA ILE A 249 1.57 -11.06 -12.77
C ILE A 249 2.69 -10.06 -12.48
N SER A 250 3.63 -9.94 -13.39
CA SER A 250 4.59 -8.84 -13.39
C SER A 250 4.06 -7.72 -14.28
N THR A 251 4.20 -6.49 -13.84
CA THR A 251 3.84 -5.27 -14.58
C THR A 251 5.10 -4.43 -14.75
N GLY A 252 5.33 -3.92 -15.96
CA GLY A 252 6.43 -2.99 -16.21
C GLY A 252 6.10 -1.63 -15.61
N LEU A 253 6.73 -1.25 -14.50
CA LEU A 253 6.45 0.00 -13.78
C LEU A 253 7.71 0.86 -13.71
N SER A 254 8.38 1.03 -14.84
CA SER A 254 9.70 1.64 -14.87
C SER A 254 9.69 3.11 -14.46
N ALA A 255 8.66 3.87 -14.84
CA ALA A 255 8.56 5.28 -14.50
C ALA A 255 8.21 5.45 -13.02
N LEU A 256 7.27 4.64 -12.51
CA LEU A 256 6.91 4.64 -11.09
C LEU A 256 8.06 4.17 -10.18
N ALA A 257 8.84 3.17 -10.61
CA ALA A 257 10.02 2.72 -9.89
C ALA A 257 11.08 3.82 -9.78
N CYS A 258 11.23 4.66 -10.81
CA CYS A 258 12.11 5.83 -10.76
C CYS A 258 11.66 6.88 -9.73
N LEU A 259 10.39 6.87 -9.31
CA LEU A 259 9.85 7.73 -8.26
C LEU A 259 10.02 7.16 -6.85
N GLY A 260 10.68 6.01 -6.71
CA GLY A 260 10.97 5.39 -5.40
C GLY A 260 9.86 4.52 -4.83
N GLY A 261 8.85 4.16 -5.63
CA GLY A 261 7.75 3.28 -5.19
C GLY A 261 7.51 2.07 -6.11
N GLY A 262 6.91 1.02 -5.57
CA GLY A 262 6.44 -0.16 -6.30
C GLY A 262 4.92 -0.31 -6.23
N VAL A 263 4.35 -1.37 -6.84
CA VAL A 263 2.90 -1.68 -6.86
C VAL A 263 2.21 -1.40 -5.52
N HIS A 264 2.86 -1.80 -4.42
CA HIS A 264 2.31 -1.67 -3.07
C HIS A 264 2.03 -0.23 -2.66
N CYS A 265 2.87 0.73 -3.07
CA CYS A 265 2.78 2.14 -2.71
C CYS A 265 1.56 2.84 -3.36
N PHE A 266 1.12 2.36 -4.53
CA PHE A 266 0.05 2.98 -5.33
C PHE A 266 -1.32 2.37 -5.08
N THR A 267 -1.39 1.29 -4.29
CA THR A 267 -2.61 0.50 -4.10
C THR A 267 -3.00 0.45 -2.64
N LYS A 268 -4.30 0.40 -2.39
CA LYS A 268 -4.86 0.09 -1.07
C LYS A 268 -6.03 -0.87 -1.18
N GLU A 269 -5.88 -2.05 -0.59
CA GLU A 269 -6.91 -3.08 -0.54
C GLU A 269 -8.01 -2.74 0.47
N GLN A 270 -9.26 -2.97 0.09
CA GLN A 270 -10.36 -3.12 1.04
C GLN A 270 -10.65 -4.61 1.23
N PRO A 271 -10.56 -5.13 2.46
CA PRO A 271 -10.88 -6.52 2.71
C PRO A 271 -12.36 -6.82 2.45
N LEU A 272 -12.64 -8.06 2.07
CA LEU A 272 -13.97 -8.57 1.82
C LEU A 272 -14.74 -8.60 3.12
N TYR A 273 -15.71 -7.71 3.23
CA TYR A 273 -16.55 -7.59 4.40
C TYR A 273 -18.02 -7.70 3.99
N HIS A 274 -18.64 -8.84 4.31
CA HIS A 274 -20.07 -9.00 4.11
C HIS A 274 -20.79 -8.39 5.32
N ARG A 275 -21.68 -7.43 5.04
CA ARG A 275 -22.73 -7.11 6.00
C ARG A 275 -23.62 -8.35 6.09
N ASN A 276 -23.59 -9.04 7.22
CA ASN A 276 -24.66 -9.99 7.56
C ASN A 276 -26.02 -9.31 7.49
#